data_AF-A0A2E7CSR8-F1
#
_entry.id   AF-A0A2E7CSR8-F1
#
_cell.length_a   1.000
_cell.length_b   1.000
_cell.length_c   1.000
_cell.angle_alpha   90.00
_cell.angle_beta   90.00
_cell.angle_gamma   90.00
#
_symmetry.space_group_name_H-M   'P 1'
#
loop_
_entity.id
_entity.type
_entity.pdbx_description
1 polymer ?
#
loop_
_entity_poly.entity_id
_entity_poly.type
_entity_poly.pdbx_seq_one_letter_code
_entity_poly.pdbx_strand_id
1 'polypeptide(L)'
;MKKLLFFFLFFSIFSCISNLDDENNPENVLSFETSKEILKETWLIDAHKRNNQNYSLFPYDSINEITLSILKKHNTSQEELSNTLDFFSRHPKLLDSLLNAIKKDLEETYKMLPHEDETDIKTLNNSEIINILKQCPFYDYNPNNKIIINKRLRDSIFIYFRNNPEKLGHATLKSLSNKLNELIKPEITR
;
A
#
# COMPACT_ATOMS: atom_id res chain seq x y z
N MET A 1 1.32 61.02 8.41
CA MET A 1 0.87 59.72 8.94
C MET A 1 0.41 58.78 7.80
N LYS A 2 1.29 58.44 6.85
CA LYS A 2 0.98 57.48 5.76
C LYS A 2 1.94 56.29 5.68
N LYS A 3 3.00 56.28 6.51
CA LYS A 3 4.01 55.20 6.57
C LYS A 3 3.69 54.11 7.60
N LEU A 4 2.69 54.32 8.46
CA LEU A 4 2.27 53.34 9.47
C LEU A 4 1.22 52.34 8.95
N LEU A 5 0.54 52.68 7.84
CA LEU A 5 -0.52 51.84 7.25
C LEU A 5 0.05 50.67 6.43
N PHE A 6 1.32 50.75 6.03
CA PHE A 6 1.99 49.69 5.28
C PHE A 6 2.52 48.55 6.17
N PHE A 7 2.73 48.83 7.47
CA PHE A 7 3.23 47.84 8.42
C PHE A 7 2.13 46.87 8.90
N PHE A 8 0.87 47.33 8.90
CA PHE A 8 -0.29 46.48 9.24
C PHE A 8 -0.65 45.48 8.12
N LEU A 9 -0.32 45.81 6.87
CA LEU A 9 -0.57 44.94 5.70
C LEU A 9 0.46 43.82 5.57
N PHE A 10 1.64 43.94 6.19
CA PHE A 10 2.68 42.91 6.18
C PHE A 10 2.43 41.81 7.22
N PHE A 11 1.63 42.06 8.25
CA PHE A 11 1.29 41.06 9.26
C PHE A 11 0.17 40.11 8.83
N SER A 12 -0.60 40.45 7.78
CA SER A 12 -1.74 39.64 7.32
C SER A 12 -1.37 38.50 6.36
N ILE A 13 -0.11 38.39 5.94
CA ILE A 13 0.38 37.33 5.03
C ILE A 13 1.10 36.18 5.76
N PHE A 14 1.17 36.22 7.10
CA PHE A 14 1.64 35.10 7.93
C PHE A 14 0.50 34.31 8.61
N SER A 15 -0.71 34.35 8.05
CA SER A 15 -1.64 33.22 8.25
C SER A 15 -1.26 32.08 7.30
N CYS A 16 -0.01 31.59 7.42
CA CYS A 16 0.16 30.14 7.36
C CYS A 16 -0.84 29.58 8.37
N ILE A 17 -1.62 28.58 7.95
CA ILE A 17 -2.42 27.76 8.86
C ILE A 17 -1.50 27.46 10.05
N SER A 18 -1.79 28.16 11.15
CA SER A 18 -1.17 27.94 12.43
C SER A 18 -1.34 26.46 12.69
N ASN A 19 -0.28 25.83 13.19
CA ASN A 19 -0.31 24.50 13.77
C ASN A 19 -1.74 24.21 14.24
N LEU A 20 -2.38 23.24 13.60
CA LEU A 20 -3.61 22.66 14.13
C LEU A 20 -3.14 21.93 15.38
N ASP A 21 -2.92 22.71 16.43
CA ASP A 21 -2.35 22.27 17.68
C ASP A 21 -3.29 21.19 18.22
N ASP A 22 -2.67 20.08 18.63
CA ASP A 22 -3.26 18.93 19.33
C ASP A 22 -4.10 19.33 20.57
N GLU A 23 -4.07 20.60 20.98
CA GLU A 23 -4.61 21.12 22.23
C GLU A 23 -6.15 21.09 22.35
N ASN A 24 -6.90 20.79 21.27
CA ASN A 24 -8.37 20.71 21.31
C ASN A 24 -8.97 19.45 20.67
N ASN A 25 -8.14 18.44 20.34
CA ASN A 25 -8.72 17.19 19.87
C ASN A 25 -9.46 16.49 21.02
N PRO A 26 -10.68 15.97 20.79
CA PRO A 26 -11.35 15.13 21.78
C PRO A 26 -10.44 14.00 22.22
N GLU A 27 -10.53 13.58 23.48
CA GLU A 27 -9.65 12.58 24.12
C GLU A 27 -9.54 11.25 23.35
N ASN A 28 -10.48 10.95 22.45
CA ASN A 28 -10.52 9.74 21.62
C ASN A 28 -10.36 10.01 20.11
N VAL A 29 -9.76 11.13 19.73
CA VAL A 29 -9.48 11.51 18.34
C VAL A 29 -7.97 11.60 18.14
N LEU A 30 -7.49 10.91 17.11
CA LEU A 30 -6.09 10.89 16.74
C LEU A 30 -5.63 12.26 16.28
N SER A 31 -4.36 12.58 16.56
CA SER A 31 -3.72 13.78 16.06
C SER A 31 -3.79 13.84 14.53
N PHE A 32 -3.67 15.04 13.99
CA PHE A 32 -3.68 15.26 12.54
C PHE A 32 -2.58 14.44 11.84
N GLU A 33 -1.37 14.43 12.39
CA GLU A 33 -0.22 13.72 11.83
C GLU A 33 -0.40 12.20 11.88
N THR A 34 -0.85 11.64 13.01
CA THR A 34 -1.14 10.20 13.12
C THR A 34 -2.25 9.78 12.15
N SER A 35 -3.29 10.60 12.02
CA SER A 35 -4.37 10.37 11.04
C SER A 35 -3.85 10.40 9.60
N LYS A 36 -2.96 11.34 9.27
CA LYS A 36 -2.33 11.48 7.95
C LYS A 36 -1.53 10.22 7.60
N GLU A 37 -0.72 9.73 8.53
CA GLU A 37 0.11 8.54 8.32
C GLU A 37 -0.74 7.27 8.12
N ILE A 38 -1.70 7.01 9.03
CA ILE A 38 -2.58 5.84 8.94
C ILE A 38 -3.35 5.82 7.63
N LEU A 39 -3.95 6.96 7.22
CA LEU A 39 -4.71 7.04 5.99
C LEU A 39 -3.84 6.93 4.74
N LYS A 40 -2.64 7.52 4.75
CA LYS A 40 -1.67 7.38 3.66
C LYS A 40 -1.27 5.92 3.47
N GLU A 41 -0.92 5.20 4.54
CA GLU A 41 -0.55 3.78 4.47
C GLU A 41 -1.72 2.91 4.00
N THR A 42 -2.92 3.16 4.54
CA THR A 42 -4.14 2.46 4.11
C THR A 42 -4.39 2.67 2.63
N TRP A 43 -4.21 3.89 2.12
CA TRP A 43 -4.41 4.20 0.72
C TRP A 43 -3.37 3.54 -0.18
N LEU A 44 -2.10 3.50 0.23
CA LEU A 44 -1.04 2.79 -0.50
C LEU A 44 -1.30 1.28 -0.58
N ILE A 45 -1.79 0.67 0.50
CA ILE A 45 -2.17 -0.75 0.50
C ILE A 45 -3.36 -1.00 -0.42
N ASP A 46 -4.38 -0.15 -0.37
CA ASP A 46 -5.55 -0.29 -1.23
C ASP A 46 -5.21 -0.03 -2.71
N ALA A 47 -4.36 0.95 -2.99
CA ALA A 47 -3.83 1.20 -4.34
C ALA A 47 -3.00 0.01 -4.83
N HIS A 48 -2.13 -0.55 -3.98
CA HIS A 48 -1.39 -1.77 -4.31
C HIS A 48 -2.34 -2.92 -4.63
N LYS A 49 -3.38 -3.14 -3.82
CA LYS A 49 -4.40 -4.17 -4.07
C LYS A 49 -5.14 -3.94 -5.39
N ARG A 50 -5.59 -2.71 -5.67
CA ARG A 50 -6.33 -2.36 -6.90
C ARG A 50 -5.47 -2.49 -8.15
N ASN A 51 -4.23 -2.01 -8.10
CA ASN A 51 -3.31 -2.08 -9.24
C ASN A 51 -2.76 -3.49 -9.44
N ASN A 52 -2.74 -4.31 -8.40
CA ASN A 52 -2.25 -5.68 -8.42
C ASN A 52 -3.37 -6.68 -8.12
N GLN A 53 -4.57 -6.50 -8.70
CA GLN A 53 -5.70 -7.43 -8.50
C GLN A 53 -5.36 -8.89 -8.82
N ASN A 54 -4.43 -9.12 -9.77
CA ASN A 54 -3.85 -10.43 -10.01
C ASN A 54 -2.53 -10.66 -9.24
N TYR A 55 -1.80 -9.59 -8.90
CA TYR A 55 -0.39 -9.58 -8.49
C TYR A 55 -0.10 -9.16 -7.04
N SER A 56 -1.09 -9.23 -6.13
CA SER A 56 -0.87 -8.78 -4.76
C SER A 56 0.26 -9.59 -4.08
N LEU A 57 1.36 -8.90 -3.75
CA LEU A 57 2.41 -9.36 -2.83
C LEU A 57 1.88 -9.73 -1.43
N PHE A 58 0.64 -9.35 -1.13
CA PHE A 58 -0.05 -9.65 0.11
C PHE A 58 -0.92 -10.90 -0.07
N PRO A 59 -0.83 -11.88 0.85
CA PRO A 59 -1.74 -13.02 0.88
C PRO A 59 -3.20 -12.57 0.98
N TYR A 60 -4.12 -13.30 0.35
CA TYR A 60 -5.54 -12.91 0.30
C TYR A 60 -6.16 -12.67 1.70
N ASP A 61 -5.77 -13.48 2.69
CA ASP A 61 -6.29 -13.41 4.08
C ASP A 61 -5.59 -12.35 4.95
N SER A 62 -4.67 -11.56 4.39
CA SER A 62 -3.83 -10.64 5.18
C SER A 62 -4.35 -9.22 5.32
N ILE A 63 -5.43 -8.81 4.64
CA ILE A 63 -5.88 -7.40 4.66
C ILE A 63 -6.28 -6.94 6.07
N ASN A 64 -7.01 -7.79 6.81
CA ASN A 64 -7.37 -7.49 8.19
C ASN A 64 -6.12 -7.41 9.07
N GLU A 65 -5.18 -8.35 8.91
CA GLU A 65 -3.90 -8.33 9.63
C GLU A 65 -3.05 -7.10 9.29
N ILE A 66 -3.06 -6.67 8.03
CA ILE A 66 -2.36 -5.47 7.57
C ILE A 66 -2.99 -4.24 8.22
N THR A 67 -4.32 -4.12 8.19
CA THR A 67 -5.03 -3.00 8.81
C THR A 67 -4.74 -2.94 10.32
N LEU A 68 -4.80 -4.09 11.01
CA LEU A 68 -4.44 -4.18 12.42
C LEU A 68 -2.97 -3.85 12.69
N SER A 69 -2.07 -4.19 11.76
CA SER A 69 -0.64 -3.86 11.86
C SER A 69 -0.37 -2.36 11.74
N ILE A 70 -1.09 -1.64 10.87
CA ILE A 70 -1.02 -0.18 10.76
C ILE A 70 -1.45 0.45 12.09
N LEU A 71 -2.60 0.05 12.63
CA LEU A 71 -3.10 0.59 13.90
C LEU A 71 -2.12 0.31 15.05
N LYS A 72 -1.58 -0.92 15.14
CA LYS A 72 -0.56 -1.26 16.14
C LYS A 72 0.72 -0.43 16.00
N LYS A 73 1.18 -0.16 14.78
CA LYS A 73 2.38 0.67 14.53
C LYS A 73 2.23 2.07 15.13
N HIS A 74 1.03 2.62 15.10
CA HIS A 74 0.71 3.94 15.64
C HIS A 74 0.16 3.89 17.08
N ASN A 75 0.25 2.74 17.77
CA ASN A 75 -0.30 2.53 19.11
C ASN A 75 -1.76 2.96 19.27
N THR A 76 -2.59 2.70 18.25
CA THR A 76 -4.00 3.07 18.23
C THR A 76 -4.92 1.86 18.06
N SER A 77 -6.18 2.06 18.42
CA SER A 77 -7.28 1.12 18.27
C SER A 77 -8.17 1.46 17.06
N GLN A 78 -8.99 0.47 16.67
CA GLN A 78 -10.00 0.67 15.64
C GLN A 78 -11.09 1.66 16.08
N GLU A 79 -11.38 1.73 17.38
CA GLU A 79 -12.36 2.66 17.94
C GLU A 79 -11.87 4.11 17.83
N GLU A 80 -10.63 4.40 18.20
CA GLU A 80 -10.03 5.72 18.04
C GLU A 80 -9.98 6.14 16.57
N LEU A 81 -9.62 5.23 15.65
CA LEU A 81 -9.69 5.53 14.22
C LEU A 81 -11.13 5.84 13.78
N SER A 82 -12.12 5.08 14.25
CA SER A 82 -13.53 5.31 13.92
C SER A 82 -14.01 6.68 14.42
N ASN A 83 -13.69 7.03 15.66
CA ASN A 83 -14.02 8.32 16.26
C ASN A 83 -13.33 9.47 15.53
N THR A 84 -12.08 9.26 15.12
CA THR A 84 -11.32 10.19 14.31
C THR A 84 -11.99 10.44 12.97
N LEU A 85 -12.36 9.38 12.23
CA LEU A 85 -13.04 9.52 10.94
C LEU A 85 -14.39 10.26 11.07
N ASP A 86 -15.17 9.95 12.10
CA ASP A 86 -16.42 10.66 12.40
C ASP A 86 -16.15 12.14 12.70
N PHE A 87 -15.12 12.46 13.50
CA PHE A 87 -14.71 13.83 13.78
C PHE A 87 -14.31 14.59 12.51
N PHE A 88 -13.40 14.06 11.70
CA PHE A 88 -12.98 14.71 10.45
C PHE A 88 -14.15 14.88 9.46
N SER A 89 -15.09 13.93 9.40
CA SER A 89 -16.27 14.02 8.52
C SER A 89 -17.18 15.22 8.85
N ARG A 90 -17.20 15.65 10.13
CA ARG A 90 -17.96 16.82 10.60
C ARG A 90 -17.20 18.14 10.46
N HIS A 91 -15.92 18.09 10.07
CA HIS A 91 -15.05 19.25 9.94
C HIS A 91 -14.43 19.33 8.52
N PRO A 92 -15.19 19.74 7.50
CA PRO A 92 -14.77 19.68 6.10
C PRO A 92 -13.43 20.35 5.79
N LYS A 93 -13.17 21.54 6.37
CA LYS A 93 -11.90 22.26 6.16
C LYS A 93 -10.69 21.49 6.69
N LEU A 94 -10.88 20.80 7.81
CA LEU A 94 -9.85 20.00 8.45
C LEU A 94 -9.59 18.72 7.64
N LEU A 95 -10.66 18.07 7.16
CA LEU A 95 -10.58 16.95 6.24
C LEU A 95 -9.89 17.32 4.93
N ASP A 96 -10.24 18.46 4.32
CA ASP A 96 -9.59 18.95 3.10
C ASP A 96 -8.09 19.18 3.32
N SER A 97 -7.72 19.75 4.47
CA SER A 97 -6.32 19.95 4.85
C SER A 97 -5.58 18.61 4.99
N LEU A 98 -6.22 17.62 5.62
CA LEU A 98 -5.67 16.27 5.78
C LEU A 98 -5.44 15.60 4.43
N LEU A 99 -6.45 15.60 3.55
CA LEU A 99 -6.37 14.98 2.24
C LEU A 99 -5.32 15.66 1.35
N ASN A 100 -5.21 16.99 1.41
CA ASN A 100 -4.17 17.73 0.68
C ASN A 100 -2.76 17.40 1.19
N ALA A 101 -2.59 17.25 2.51
CA ALA A 101 -1.31 16.83 3.08
C ALA A 101 -0.92 15.41 2.62
N ILE A 102 -1.86 14.46 2.67
CA ILE A 102 -1.65 13.09 2.16
C ILE A 102 -1.29 13.12 0.67
N LYS A 103 -2.03 13.89 -0.14
CA LYS A 103 -1.76 14.03 -1.57
C LYS A 103 -0.33 14.52 -1.82
N LYS A 104 0.10 15.56 -1.11
CA LYS A 104 1.45 16.11 -1.25
C LYS A 104 2.52 15.08 -0.90
N ASP A 105 2.38 14.38 0.22
CA ASP A 105 3.31 13.31 0.62
C ASP A 105 3.41 12.22 -0.45
N LEU A 106 2.28 11.83 -1.05
CA LEU A 106 2.23 10.82 -2.11
C LEU A 106 2.90 11.32 -3.40
N GLU A 107 2.67 12.56 -3.80
CA GLU A 107 3.33 13.18 -4.96
C GLU A 107 4.85 13.27 -4.76
N GLU A 108 5.31 13.61 -3.56
CA GLU A 108 6.74 13.62 -3.22
C GLU A 108 7.33 12.22 -3.26
N THR A 109 6.64 11.24 -2.65
CA THR A 109 7.04 9.83 -2.69
C THR A 109 7.15 9.34 -4.13
N TYR A 110 6.16 9.63 -4.98
CA TYR A 110 6.15 9.24 -6.39
C TYR A 110 7.35 9.79 -7.16
N LYS A 111 7.71 11.07 -6.96
CA LYS A 111 8.87 11.69 -7.61
C LYS A 111 10.20 11.03 -7.22
N MET A 112 10.28 10.45 -6.01
CA MET A 112 11.47 9.76 -5.53
C MET A 112 11.58 8.31 -6.02
N LEU A 113 10.50 7.74 -6.55
CA LEU A 113 10.53 6.37 -7.05
C LEU A 113 11.41 6.28 -8.30
N PRO A 114 12.23 5.23 -8.42
CA PRO A 114 12.90 4.95 -9.68
C PRO A 114 11.83 4.77 -10.75
N HIS A 115 11.97 5.50 -11.85
CA HIS A 115 11.11 5.32 -13.00
C HIS A 115 11.64 4.06 -13.70
N GLU A 116 11.14 2.89 -13.29
CA GLU A 116 11.42 1.65 -14.02
C GLU A 116 10.92 1.85 -15.46
N ASP A 117 11.81 1.77 -16.43
CA ASP A 117 11.40 1.57 -17.81
C ASP A 117 10.52 0.31 -17.85
N GLU A 118 9.26 0.46 -18.27
CA GLU A 118 8.30 -0.65 -18.40
C GLU A 118 8.76 -1.75 -19.38
N THR A 119 9.93 -1.57 -20.01
CA THR A 119 10.36 -2.27 -21.21
C THR A 119 11.09 -3.60 -21.00
N ASP A 120 11.40 -4.03 -19.77
CA ASP A 120 12.17 -5.28 -19.57
C ASP A 120 11.58 -6.23 -18.51
N ILE A 121 10.27 -6.48 -18.55
CA ILE A 121 9.71 -7.66 -17.88
C ILE A 121 10.03 -8.89 -18.73
N LYS A 122 11.17 -9.54 -18.46
CA LYS A 122 11.50 -10.85 -19.04
C LYS A 122 10.40 -11.85 -18.66
N THR A 123 9.58 -12.24 -19.64
CA THR A 123 8.48 -13.20 -19.47
C THR A 123 9.03 -14.60 -19.27
N LEU A 124 8.58 -15.27 -18.19
CA LEU A 124 8.95 -16.66 -17.93
C LEU A 124 8.14 -17.60 -18.81
N ASN A 125 8.81 -18.52 -19.49
CA ASN A 125 8.16 -19.60 -20.20
C ASN A 125 7.81 -20.75 -19.24
N ASN A 126 7.08 -21.77 -19.75
CA ASN A 126 6.60 -22.88 -18.92
C ASN A 126 7.72 -23.75 -18.35
N SER A 127 8.84 -23.93 -19.05
CA SER A 127 9.94 -24.76 -18.54
C SER A 127 10.74 -24.03 -17.46
N GLU A 128 10.93 -22.72 -17.60
CA GLU A 128 11.56 -21.86 -16.60
C GLU A 128 10.76 -21.86 -15.30
N ILE A 129 9.43 -21.66 -15.36
CA ILE A 129 8.62 -21.71 -14.13
C ILE A 129 8.62 -23.09 -13.49
N ILE A 130 8.60 -24.18 -14.26
CA ILE A 130 8.70 -25.54 -13.69
C ILE A 130 10.02 -25.72 -12.94
N ASN A 131 11.13 -25.23 -13.48
CA ASN A 131 12.43 -25.32 -12.83
C ASN A 131 12.49 -24.50 -11.53
N ILE A 132 11.86 -23.33 -11.52
CA ILE A 132 11.70 -22.51 -10.32
C ILE A 132 10.83 -23.28 -9.31
N LEU A 133 9.65 -23.76 -9.70
CA LEU A 133 8.73 -24.46 -8.81
C LEU A 133 9.31 -25.73 -8.18
N LYS A 134 10.22 -26.43 -8.86
CA LYS A 134 10.98 -27.57 -8.27
C LYS A 134 11.85 -27.18 -7.08
N GLN A 135 12.20 -25.90 -6.92
CA GLN A 135 12.92 -25.40 -5.75
C GLN A 135 12.01 -25.23 -4.52
N CYS A 136 10.69 -25.34 -4.67
CA CYS A 136 9.75 -25.29 -3.56
C CYS A 136 9.62 -26.67 -2.89
N PRO A 137 9.90 -26.79 -1.58
CA PRO A 137 9.85 -28.08 -0.88
C PRO A 137 8.42 -28.66 -0.74
N PHE A 138 7.40 -27.82 -0.94
CA PHE A 138 5.98 -28.17 -0.79
C PHE A 138 5.23 -28.25 -2.12
N TYR A 139 5.87 -27.95 -3.25
CA TYR A 139 5.24 -28.03 -4.56
C TYR A 139 5.54 -29.39 -5.20
N ASP A 140 4.54 -30.27 -5.20
CA ASP A 140 4.66 -31.57 -5.84
C ASP A 140 4.31 -31.45 -7.34
N TYR A 141 5.35 -31.43 -8.17
CA TYR A 141 5.20 -31.34 -9.62
C TYR A 141 4.86 -32.72 -10.20
N ASN A 142 3.65 -32.88 -10.73
CA ASN A 142 3.28 -34.05 -11.51
C ASN A 142 3.59 -33.82 -13.01
N PRO A 143 4.54 -34.56 -13.62
CA PRO A 143 4.96 -34.37 -15.01
C PRO A 143 3.86 -34.65 -16.05
N ASN A 144 2.78 -35.34 -15.66
CA ASN A 144 1.66 -35.68 -16.55
C ASN A 144 0.50 -34.68 -16.48
N ASN A 145 0.53 -33.70 -15.56
CA ASN A 145 -0.55 -32.75 -15.38
C ASN A 145 -0.16 -31.34 -15.81
N LYS A 146 -1.14 -30.58 -16.33
CA LYS A 146 -1.06 -29.12 -16.41
C LYS A 146 -0.66 -28.57 -15.03
N ILE A 147 0.12 -27.50 -14.99
CA ILE A 147 0.39 -26.77 -13.76
C ILE A 147 -0.95 -26.31 -13.18
N ILE A 148 -1.38 -26.90 -12.06
CA ILE A 148 -2.60 -26.51 -11.35
C ILE A 148 -2.15 -25.67 -10.16
N ILE A 149 -2.39 -24.36 -10.24
CA ILE A 149 -2.13 -23.42 -9.16
C ILE A 149 -3.46 -22.82 -8.73
N ASN A 150 -3.81 -23.00 -7.45
CA ASN A 150 -4.89 -22.25 -6.80
C ASN A 150 -4.32 -21.03 -6.07
N LYS A 151 -5.18 -20.09 -5.66
CA LYS A 151 -4.78 -18.84 -4.99
C LYS A 151 -3.89 -19.10 -3.75
N ARG A 152 -4.25 -20.06 -2.91
CA ARG A 152 -3.49 -20.41 -1.69
C ARG A 152 -2.09 -20.94 -2.00
N LEU A 153 -1.98 -21.85 -2.97
CA LEU A 153 -0.69 -22.40 -3.40
C LEU A 153 0.17 -21.31 -4.05
N ARG A 154 -0.43 -20.41 -4.84
CA ARG A 154 0.28 -19.23 -5.38
C ARG A 154 0.89 -18.40 -4.27
N ASP A 155 0.13 -18.10 -3.22
CA ASP A 155 0.61 -17.29 -2.09
C ASP A 155 1.76 -17.99 -1.36
N SER A 156 1.66 -19.30 -1.11
CA SER A 156 2.75 -20.08 -0.51
C SER A 156 4.02 -20.07 -1.36
N ILE A 157 3.91 -20.28 -2.68
CA ILE A 157 5.04 -20.19 -3.62
C ILE A 157 5.65 -18.80 -3.59
N PHE A 158 4.80 -17.77 -3.65
CA PHE A 158 5.22 -16.37 -3.67
C PHE A 158 6.00 -15.98 -2.42
N ILE A 159 5.46 -16.30 -1.23
CA ILE A 159 6.11 -16.03 0.06
C ILE A 159 7.45 -16.76 0.17
N TYR A 160 7.51 -18.01 -0.29
CA TYR A 160 8.74 -18.78 -0.27
C TYR A 160 9.86 -18.08 -1.06
N PHE A 161 9.61 -17.66 -2.30
CA PHE A 161 10.63 -16.99 -3.10
C PHE A 161 10.89 -15.54 -2.68
N ARG A 162 9.92 -14.86 -2.08
CA ARG A 162 10.17 -13.56 -1.43
C ARG A 162 11.22 -13.68 -0.32
N ASN A 163 11.17 -14.75 0.45
CA ASN A 163 12.10 -15.01 1.55
C ASN A 163 13.38 -15.74 1.11
N ASN A 164 13.44 -16.25 -0.12
CA ASN A 164 14.56 -17.00 -0.69
C ASN A 164 14.84 -16.52 -2.13
N PRO A 165 15.15 -15.23 -2.35
CA PRO A 165 15.28 -14.66 -3.70
C PRO A 165 16.38 -15.33 -4.53
N GLU A 166 17.43 -15.86 -3.90
CA GLU A 166 18.51 -16.59 -4.55
C GLU A 166 18.04 -17.86 -5.30
N LYS A 167 16.90 -18.43 -4.90
CA LYS A 167 16.32 -19.62 -5.54
C LYS A 167 15.53 -19.31 -6.82
N LEU A 168 15.35 -18.03 -7.15
CA LEU A 168 14.70 -17.60 -8.40
C LEU A 168 15.62 -17.73 -9.63
N GLY A 169 16.93 -17.90 -9.43
CA GLY A 169 17.89 -17.92 -10.52
C GLY A 169 17.93 -16.59 -11.27
N HIS A 170 17.66 -16.60 -12.57
CA HIS A 170 17.61 -15.38 -13.40
C HIS A 170 16.24 -14.67 -13.39
N ALA A 171 15.24 -15.24 -12.71
CA ALA A 171 13.90 -14.67 -12.65
C ALA A 171 13.82 -13.58 -11.56
N THR A 172 12.93 -12.60 -11.77
CA THR A 172 12.58 -11.64 -10.73
C THR A 172 11.31 -12.10 -10.02
N LEU A 173 11.09 -11.60 -8.80
CA LEU A 173 9.86 -11.85 -8.07
C LEU A 173 8.62 -11.36 -8.86
N LYS A 174 8.79 -10.27 -9.62
CA LYS A 174 7.79 -9.71 -10.55
C LYS A 174 7.49 -10.67 -11.70
N SER A 175 8.51 -11.22 -12.38
CA SER A 175 8.29 -12.16 -13.49
C SER A 175 7.70 -13.50 -13.04
N LEU A 176 8.09 -14.01 -11.86
CA LEU A 176 7.47 -15.17 -11.25
C LEU A 176 5.99 -14.92 -10.94
N SER A 177 5.68 -13.81 -10.26
CA SER A 177 4.30 -13.45 -9.94
C SER A 177 3.45 -13.35 -11.20
N ASN A 178 3.97 -12.68 -12.24
CA ASN A 178 3.38 -12.59 -13.58
C ASN A 178 2.95 -13.95 -14.11
N LYS A 179 3.89 -14.90 -14.13
CA LYS A 179 3.63 -16.23 -14.67
C LYS A 179 2.72 -17.08 -13.80
N LEU A 180 2.82 -17.00 -12.47
CA LEU A 180 1.95 -17.75 -11.56
C LEU A 180 0.48 -17.36 -11.75
N ASN A 181 0.19 -16.07 -11.96
CA ASN A 181 -1.19 -15.62 -12.11
C ASN A 181 -1.79 -15.94 -13.48
N GLU A 182 -0.99 -16.03 -14.54
CA GLU A 182 -1.45 -16.61 -15.83
C GLU A 182 -1.93 -18.06 -15.66
N LEU A 183 -1.35 -18.79 -14.71
CA LEU A 183 -1.64 -20.21 -14.46
C LEU A 183 -2.82 -20.41 -13.51
N ILE A 184 -3.25 -19.38 -12.78
CA ILE A 184 -4.49 -19.40 -12.01
C ILE A 184 -5.65 -19.26 -12.99
N LYS A 185 -6.45 -20.32 -13.16
CA LYS A 185 -7.69 -20.22 -13.95
C LYS A 185 -8.67 -19.27 -13.24
N PRO A 186 -9.38 -18.39 -13.98
CA PRO A 186 -10.49 -17.65 -13.41
C PRO A 186 -11.57 -18.64 -12.96
N GLU A 187 -12.04 -18.47 -11.72
CA GLU A 187 -13.26 -19.14 -11.25
C GLU A 187 -14.40 -18.65 -12.16
N ILE A 188 -14.92 -19.55 -13.00
CA ILE A 188 -16.15 -19.29 -13.74
C ILE A 188 -17.27 -19.34 -12.70
N THR A 189 -17.68 -18.18 -12.17
CA THR A 189 -18.94 -18.03 -11.48
C THR A 189 -20.07 -18.35 -12.46
N ARG A 190 -20.78 -19.46 -12.21
CA ARG A 190 -22.07 -19.76 -12.83
C ARG A 190 -23.19 -19.15 -12.00
#